data_AF-A0A970IQS1-F1
#
_entry.id   AF-A0A970IQS1-F1
#
_cell.length_a   1.000
_cell.length_b   1.000
_cell.length_c   1.000
_cell.angle_alpha   90.00
_cell.angle_beta   90.00
_cell.angle_gamma   90.00
#
_symmetry.space_group_name_H-M   'P 1'
#
loop_
_entity.id
_entity.type
_entity.pdbx_description
1 polymer ?
#
loop_
_entity_poly.entity_id
_entity_poly.type
_entity_poly.pdbx_seq_one_letter_code
_entity_poly.pdbx_strand_id
1 'polypeptide(L)'
;MANVWQKKQLDIDILELLFDYYSLRGKTIADLMPHEKRQKIYDRLYALAGNNKKGLGLIGVEKFTGMNLYHDQVSNRTRGLRLGSMYYLTPGGAEAYYENKFNKPLPGDMYFKKPTPEALYACYQNSLLLENIDISFGSRRQFKEDNKMFRNYIVDIVHGDWQIIHARGMSEGYKTILSQQSVQARNSNINHRLILCRNNRHMLQLMKHHIESTSPQTYFIVNTEYEEIKTFLTTDPEEAMLRTISKYSRVNQPITPVGYKYIIDNVPSNIYPLTGNPVRTIRRLQSMRSPSIQGIIGFTSSEQEEFYNAHFAKNIEGYSVVQIDMTQPPEDREPVEIKYEDRYKEWVVADI
;
A
#
# COMPACT_ATOMS: atom_id res chain seq x y z
N MET A 1 -13.58 3.09 -44.89
CA MET A 1 -14.35 3.68 -43.78
C MET A 1 -13.53 3.55 -42.52
N ALA A 2 -13.24 4.64 -41.83
CA ALA A 2 -12.58 4.58 -40.51
C ALA A 2 -13.52 3.87 -39.53
N ASN A 3 -13.03 2.93 -38.72
CA ASN A 3 -13.84 2.28 -37.70
C ASN A 3 -14.25 3.31 -36.65
N VAL A 4 -15.50 3.77 -36.69
CA VAL A 4 -16.06 4.67 -35.70
C VAL A 4 -16.39 3.88 -34.44
N TRP A 5 -15.89 4.33 -33.30
CA TRP A 5 -16.15 3.69 -32.01
C TRP A 5 -17.61 3.84 -31.61
N GLN A 6 -18.30 2.72 -31.37
CA GLN A 6 -19.72 2.66 -31.00
C GLN A 6 -20.02 2.94 -29.51
N LYS A 7 -19.01 3.35 -28.71
CA LYS A 7 -19.16 3.77 -27.30
C LYS A 7 -19.98 2.80 -26.43
N LYS A 8 -19.67 1.49 -26.49
CA LYS A 8 -20.34 0.50 -25.62
C LYS A 8 -19.95 0.72 -24.17
N GLN A 9 -20.85 0.49 -23.22
CA GLN A 9 -20.57 0.68 -21.78
C GLN A 9 -19.31 -0.06 -21.33
N LEU A 10 -19.18 -1.34 -21.69
CA LEU A 10 -17.98 -2.12 -21.39
C LEU A 10 -16.68 -1.52 -21.94
N ASP A 11 -16.73 -0.82 -23.08
CA ASP A 11 -15.53 -0.12 -23.57
C ASP A 11 -15.19 1.07 -22.67
N ILE A 12 -16.19 1.83 -22.25
CA ILE A 12 -16.04 2.98 -21.36
C ILE A 12 -15.47 2.51 -20.01
N ASP A 13 -16.00 1.42 -19.46
CA ASP A 13 -15.53 0.83 -18.20
C ASP A 13 -14.06 0.38 -18.30
N ILE A 14 -13.67 -0.23 -19.43
CA ILE A 14 -12.26 -0.62 -19.68
C ILE A 14 -11.36 0.62 -19.76
N LEU A 15 -11.80 1.67 -20.46
CA LEU A 15 -11.03 2.90 -20.58
C LEU A 15 -10.92 3.62 -19.23
N GLU A 16 -11.97 3.59 -18.40
CA GLU A 16 -11.96 4.12 -17.03
C GLU A 16 -10.90 3.43 -16.16
N LEU A 17 -10.89 2.10 -16.12
CA LEU A 17 -9.89 1.36 -15.36
C LEU A 17 -8.46 1.73 -15.80
N LEU A 18 -8.22 1.85 -17.10
CA LEU A 18 -6.90 2.22 -17.62
C LEU A 18 -6.56 3.69 -17.38
N PHE A 19 -7.57 4.57 -17.30
CA PHE A 19 -7.39 5.97 -16.93
C PHE A 19 -6.95 6.11 -15.47
N ASP A 20 -7.57 5.34 -14.58
CA ASP A 20 -7.35 5.43 -13.14
C ASP A 20 -6.09 4.70 -12.69
N TYR A 21 -5.84 3.50 -13.21
CA TYR A 21 -4.69 2.66 -12.85
C TYR A 21 -3.48 2.79 -13.78
N TYR A 22 -3.58 3.61 -14.84
CA TYR A 22 -2.56 3.86 -15.86
C TYR A 22 -2.22 2.66 -16.77
N SER A 23 -1.96 1.49 -16.19
CA SER A 23 -1.79 0.26 -16.96
C SER A 23 -2.13 -0.98 -16.12
N LEU A 24 -2.80 -1.96 -16.74
CA LEU A 24 -3.24 -3.18 -16.09
C LEU A 24 -3.04 -4.41 -17.00
N ARG A 25 -2.95 -5.60 -16.38
CA ARG A 25 -3.05 -6.85 -17.14
C ARG A 25 -4.48 -7.08 -17.59
N GLY A 26 -4.64 -7.77 -18.72
CA GLY A 26 -5.96 -8.17 -19.21
C GLY A 26 -6.71 -9.06 -18.21
N LYS A 27 -6.00 -9.92 -17.47
CA LYS A 27 -6.58 -10.73 -16.39
C LYS A 27 -7.15 -9.84 -15.27
N THR A 28 -6.35 -8.88 -14.77
CA THR A 28 -6.79 -7.92 -13.76
C THR A 28 -8.03 -7.14 -14.19
N ILE A 29 -8.06 -6.65 -15.44
CA ILE A 29 -9.25 -5.95 -15.98
C ILE A 29 -10.48 -6.86 -15.94
N ALA A 30 -10.32 -8.15 -16.27
CA ALA A 30 -11.41 -9.11 -16.24
C ALA A 30 -11.86 -9.45 -14.81
N ASP A 31 -10.93 -9.51 -13.86
CA ASP A 31 -11.22 -9.79 -12.44
C ASP A 31 -11.92 -8.59 -11.77
N LEU A 32 -11.60 -7.36 -12.17
CA LEU A 32 -12.27 -6.13 -11.70
C LEU A 32 -13.67 -5.92 -12.30
N MET A 33 -14.10 -6.77 -13.25
CA MET A 33 -15.41 -6.71 -13.90
C MET A 33 -16.16 -8.04 -13.75
N PRO A 34 -16.47 -8.48 -12.51
CA PRO A 34 -16.94 -9.84 -12.25
C PRO A 34 -18.31 -10.16 -12.87
N HIS A 35 -19.13 -9.13 -13.15
CA HIS A 35 -20.44 -9.29 -13.79
C HIS A 35 -20.38 -9.51 -15.31
N GLU A 36 -19.21 -9.38 -15.91
CA GLU A 36 -19.01 -9.52 -17.35
C GLU A 36 -18.28 -10.83 -17.69
N LYS A 37 -18.66 -11.44 -18.83
CA LYS A 37 -18.00 -12.68 -19.27
C LYS A 37 -16.55 -12.37 -19.66
N ARG A 38 -15.57 -13.03 -19.03
CA ARG A 38 -14.13 -12.84 -19.32
C ARG A 38 -13.78 -12.84 -20.81
N GLN A 39 -14.34 -13.76 -21.59
CA GLN A 39 -14.11 -13.82 -23.03
C GLN A 39 -14.53 -12.52 -23.75
N LYS A 40 -15.70 -11.98 -23.38
CA LYS A 40 -16.21 -10.72 -23.93
C LYS A 40 -15.25 -9.57 -23.63
N ILE A 41 -14.68 -9.53 -22.42
CA ILE A 41 -13.69 -8.53 -22.01
C ILE A 41 -12.42 -8.65 -22.89
N TYR A 42 -11.90 -9.86 -23.08
CA TYR A 42 -10.73 -10.08 -23.95
C TYR A 42 -10.99 -9.68 -25.41
N ASP A 43 -12.17 -9.99 -25.94
CA ASP A 43 -12.57 -9.59 -27.28
C ASP A 43 -12.65 -8.06 -27.41
N ARG A 44 -13.15 -7.36 -26.37
CA ARG A 44 -13.16 -5.89 -26.33
C ARG A 44 -11.76 -5.30 -26.24
N LEU A 45 -10.89 -5.84 -25.39
CA LEU A 45 -9.48 -5.42 -25.31
C LEU A 45 -8.79 -5.56 -26.67
N TYR A 46 -9.03 -6.65 -27.40
CA TYR A 46 -8.49 -6.82 -28.74
C TYR A 46 -9.06 -5.79 -29.74
N ALA A 47 -10.36 -5.50 -29.70
CA ALA A 47 -11.00 -4.52 -30.58
C ALA A 47 -10.57 -3.08 -30.32
N LEU A 48 -10.35 -2.72 -29.05
CA LEU A 48 -9.86 -1.40 -28.64
C LEU A 48 -8.37 -1.21 -28.98
N ALA A 49 -7.59 -2.30 -29.04
CA ALA A 49 -6.16 -2.25 -29.30
C ALA A 49 -5.82 -1.92 -30.77
N GLY A 50 -4.93 -0.95 -30.99
CA GLY A 50 -4.59 -0.43 -32.32
C GLY A 50 -3.63 -1.27 -33.19
N ASN A 51 -3.07 -2.37 -32.67
CA ASN A 51 -1.90 -3.02 -33.28
C ASN A 51 -2.17 -3.72 -34.64
N ASN A 52 -3.43 -3.90 -35.07
CA ASN A 52 -3.77 -4.74 -36.23
C ASN A 52 -4.43 -4.02 -37.43
N LYS A 53 -4.19 -2.72 -37.67
CA LYS A 53 -4.81 -1.92 -38.76
C LYS A 53 -6.37 -1.94 -38.80
N LYS A 54 -7.03 -2.66 -37.91
CA LYS A 54 -8.49 -2.87 -37.81
C LYS A 54 -9.07 -2.53 -36.44
N GLY A 55 -8.23 -2.32 -35.42
CA GLY A 55 -8.69 -1.91 -34.08
C GLY A 55 -8.87 -0.40 -33.97
N LEU A 56 -9.50 0.06 -32.90
CA LEU A 56 -9.85 1.48 -32.71
C LEU A 56 -8.67 2.36 -32.31
N GLY A 57 -7.57 1.77 -31.82
CA GLY A 57 -6.38 2.52 -31.41
C GLY A 57 -6.55 3.30 -30.11
N LEU A 58 -7.58 2.99 -29.31
CA LEU A 58 -7.85 3.64 -28.03
C LEU A 58 -6.97 3.09 -26.90
N ILE A 59 -6.51 1.84 -27.01
CA ILE A 59 -5.57 1.26 -26.05
C ILE A 59 -4.31 0.74 -26.76
N GLY A 60 -3.19 0.88 -26.07
CA GLY A 60 -1.91 0.28 -26.42
C GLY A 60 -1.69 -1.03 -25.67
N VAL A 61 -0.79 -1.87 -26.21
CA VAL A 61 -0.42 -3.15 -25.59
C VAL A 61 1.10 -3.26 -25.54
N GLU A 62 1.65 -3.38 -24.35
CA GLU A 62 3.06 -3.73 -24.14
C GLU A 62 3.18 -5.16 -23.62
N LYS A 63 4.25 -5.84 -24.03
CA LYS A 63 4.62 -7.13 -23.45
C LYS A 63 5.54 -6.89 -22.26
N PHE A 64 5.19 -7.43 -21.11
CA PHE A 64 6.07 -7.43 -19.95
C PHE A 64 6.86 -8.74 -19.91
N THR A 65 8.18 -8.64 -20.08
CA THR A 65 9.10 -9.80 -20.16
C THR A 65 9.88 -10.05 -18.87
N GLY A 66 9.53 -9.34 -17.79
CA GLY A 66 10.24 -9.45 -16.52
C GLY A 66 11.76 -9.20 -16.61
N MET A 67 12.26 -8.63 -17.71
CA MET A 67 13.70 -8.48 -17.96
C MET A 67 14.42 -7.62 -16.91
N ASN A 68 13.67 -6.88 -16.08
CA ASN A 68 14.18 -6.12 -14.94
C ASN A 68 13.75 -6.67 -13.56
N LEU A 69 12.97 -7.77 -13.51
CA LEU A 69 12.57 -8.39 -12.22
C LEU A 69 13.80 -8.91 -11.47
N TYR A 70 14.87 -9.26 -12.18
CA TYR A 70 16.02 -9.93 -11.61
C TYR A 70 17.34 -9.45 -12.21
N HIS A 71 17.79 -8.24 -11.85
CA HIS A 71 19.23 -7.95 -11.93
C HIS A 71 20.06 -8.85 -10.98
N ASP A 72 19.41 -9.56 -10.05
CA ASP A 72 20.02 -10.50 -9.10
C ASP A 72 19.86 -12.00 -9.49
N GLN A 73 19.21 -12.36 -10.62
CA GLN A 73 19.23 -13.77 -11.09
C GLN A 73 20.38 -13.99 -12.06
N VAL A 74 21.44 -14.62 -11.54
CA VAL A 74 22.60 -15.17 -12.26
C VAL A 74 22.20 -16.29 -13.24
N SER A 75 20.93 -16.71 -13.27
CA SER A 75 20.44 -17.81 -14.10
C SER A 75 20.05 -17.36 -15.51
N ASN A 76 20.80 -17.82 -16.51
CA ASN A 76 20.47 -17.67 -17.94
C ASN A 76 19.15 -18.34 -18.36
N ARG A 77 18.50 -19.16 -17.50
CA ARG A 77 17.28 -19.93 -17.85
C ARG A 77 15.97 -19.14 -17.83
N THR A 78 15.88 -18.01 -17.10
CA THR A 78 14.65 -17.22 -16.96
C THR A 78 14.60 -15.97 -17.85
N ARG A 79 15.68 -15.72 -18.62
CA ARG A 79 15.78 -14.60 -19.55
C ARG A 79 14.80 -14.80 -20.72
N GLY A 80 13.74 -13.98 -20.78
CA GLY A 80 12.80 -13.95 -21.91
C GLY A 80 11.43 -14.58 -21.70
N LEU A 81 11.07 -15.00 -20.48
CA LEU A 81 9.71 -15.43 -20.17
C LEU A 81 8.75 -14.23 -20.23
N ARG A 82 7.81 -14.26 -21.18
CA ARG A 82 6.73 -13.27 -21.26
C ARG A 82 5.77 -13.54 -20.11
N LEU A 83 5.68 -12.59 -19.17
CA LEU A 83 4.82 -12.71 -17.98
C LEU A 83 3.39 -12.21 -18.22
N GLY A 84 3.19 -11.37 -19.24
CA GLY A 84 1.85 -10.96 -19.66
C GLY A 84 1.81 -9.77 -20.62
N SER A 85 0.62 -9.48 -21.13
CA SER A 85 0.30 -8.26 -21.86
C SER A 85 -0.23 -7.20 -20.88
N MET A 86 0.36 -6.02 -20.94
CA MET A 86 -0.04 -4.82 -20.19
C MET A 86 -0.78 -3.88 -21.14
N TYR A 87 -2.00 -3.50 -20.76
CA TYR A 87 -2.84 -2.57 -21.51
C TYR A 87 -2.73 -1.18 -20.89
N TYR A 88 -2.78 -0.13 -21.72
CA TYR A 88 -2.72 1.26 -21.29
C TYR A 88 -3.48 2.15 -22.29
N LEU A 89 -3.91 3.33 -21.86
CA LEU A 89 -4.57 4.30 -22.76
C LEU A 89 -3.57 4.92 -23.73
N THR A 90 -3.96 5.01 -25.01
CA THR A 90 -3.29 5.91 -25.96
C THR A 90 -3.79 7.35 -25.73
N PRO A 91 -3.11 8.38 -26.27
CA PRO A 91 -3.64 9.74 -26.26
C PRO A 91 -5.07 9.84 -26.80
N GLY A 92 -5.36 9.19 -27.93
CA GLY A 92 -6.70 9.17 -28.52
C GLY A 92 -7.73 8.42 -27.66
N GLY A 93 -7.32 7.37 -26.93
CA GLY A 93 -8.19 6.70 -25.96
C GLY A 93 -8.53 7.56 -24.76
N ALA A 94 -7.56 8.31 -24.25
CA ALA A 94 -7.77 9.23 -23.13
C ALA A 94 -8.69 10.40 -23.53
N GLU A 95 -8.50 10.98 -24.71
CA GLU A 95 -9.39 12.01 -25.27
C GLU A 95 -10.81 11.47 -25.42
N ALA A 96 -10.98 10.30 -26.03
CA ALA A 96 -12.28 9.70 -26.28
C ALA A 96 -13.03 9.35 -24.97
N TYR A 97 -12.32 8.85 -23.96
CA TYR A 97 -12.88 8.59 -22.64
C TYR A 97 -13.28 9.89 -21.93
N TYR A 98 -12.39 10.89 -21.91
CA TYR A 98 -12.63 12.13 -21.19
C TYR A 98 -13.79 12.93 -21.79
N GLU A 99 -13.86 13.01 -23.12
CA GLU A 99 -14.99 13.61 -23.84
C GLU A 99 -16.30 12.87 -23.52
N ASN A 100 -16.27 11.54 -23.50
CA ASN A 100 -17.48 10.77 -23.23
C ASN A 100 -17.96 10.91 -21.77
N LYS A 101 -17.06 10.88 -20.78
CA LYS A 101 -17.42 10.89 -19.36
C LYS A 101 -17.72 12.28 -18.82
N PHE A 102 -16.96 13.29 -19.27
CA PHE A 102 -17.04 14.65 -18.72
C PHE A 102 -17.66 15.66 -19.68
N ASN A 103 -17.94 15.26 -20.92
CA ASN A 103 -18.45 16.14 -21.99
C ASN A 103 -17.56 17.38 -22.20
N LYS A 104 -16.24 17.19 -22.08
CA LYS A 104 -15.21 18.23 -22.17
C LYS A 104 -13.99 17.67 -22.91
N PRO A 105 -13.16 18.50 -23.55
CA PRO A 105 -11.88 18.05 -24.08
C PRO A 105 -10.92 17.67 -22.94
N LEU A 106 -10.00 16.74 -23.21
CA LEU A 106 -8.94 16.39 -22.27
C LEU A 106 -8.12 17.65 -21.94
N PRO A 107 -7.87 17.95 -20.64
CA PRO A 107 -7.04 19.08 -20.25
C PRO A 107 -5.65 18.97 -20.88
N GLY A 108 -5.14 20.06 -21.46
CA GLY A 108 -3.86 20.06 -22.19
C GLY A 108 -2.64 19.73 -21.34
N ASP A 109 -2.78 19.69 -20.02
CA ASP A 109 -1.75 19.35 -19.06
C ASP A 109 -1.78 17.87 -18.62
N MET A 110 -2.81 17.11 -19.03
CA MET A 110 -2.86 15.66 -18.90
C MET A 110 -2.24 14.97 -20.12
N TYR A 111 -1.14 14.26 -19.91
CA TYR A 111 -0.43 13.55 -20.97
C TYR A 111 -0.42 12.04 -20.72
N PHE A 112 -0.95 11.29 -21.68
CA PHE A 112 -0.91 9.84 -21.69
C PHE A 112 0.21 9.38 -22.61
N LYS A 113 1.19 8.68 -22.05
CA LYS A 113 2.35 8.16 -22.78
C LYS A 113 2.43 6.66 -22.58
N LYS A 114 3.05 6.00 -23.55
CA LYS A 114 3.47 4.61 -23.42
C LYS A 114 4.28 4.43 -22.12
N PRO A 115 3.92 3.48 -21.24
CA PRO A 115 4.66 3.21 -20.01
C PRO A 115 6.12 2.86 -20.30
N THR A 116 7.04 3.43 -19.51
CA THR A 116 8.45 3.02 -19.54
C THR A 116 8.61 1.61 -18.93
N PRO A 117 9.72 0.90 -19.17
CA PRO A 117 9.97 -0.41 -18.55
C PRO A 117 9.85 -0.40 -17.01
N GLU A 118 10.30 0.67 -16.36
CA GLU A 118 10.21 0.84 -14.91
C GLU A 118 8.75 1.05 -14.46
N ALA A 119 7.99 1.84 -15.22
CA ALA A 119 6.58 2.05 -14.95
C ALA A 119 5.76 0.76 -15.17
N LEU A 120 6.09 -0.02 -16.20
CA LEU A 120 5.47 -1.33 -16.48
C LEU A 120 5.69 -2.31 -15.32
N TYR A 121 6.88 -2.30 -14.71
CA TYR A 121 7.15 -3.12 -13.54
C TYR A 121 6.19 -2.80 -12.39
N ALA A 122 6.05 -1.53 -12.01
CA ALA A 122 5.13 -1.12 -10.95
C ALA A 122 3.67 -1.45 -11.30
N CYS A 123 3.24 -1.19 -12.54
CA CYS A 123 1.88 -1.49 -12.99
C CYS A 123 1.58 -3.01 -12.99
N TYR A 124 2.57 -3.83 -13.33
CA TYR A 124 2.47 -5.28 -13.27
C TYR A 124 2.34 -5.75 -11.81
N GLN A 125 3.08 -5.15 -10.87
CA GLN A 125 2.95 -5.46 -9.45
C GLN A 125 1.60 -5.01 -8.88
N ASN A 126 1.09 -3.83 -9.25
CA ASN A 126 -0.28 -3.40 -8.93
C ASN A 126 -1.31 -4.42 -9.41
N SER A 127 -1.14 -4.89 -10.66
CA SER A 127 -2.00 -5.91 -11.25
C SER A 127 -1.94 -7.25 -10.51
N LEU A 128 -0.85 -7.56 -9.81
CA LEU A 128 -0.76 -8.75 -8.97
C LEU A 128 -1.44 -8.53 -7.62
N LEU A 129 -1.28 -7.36 -7.01
CA LEU A 129 -1.98 -7.03 -5.76
C LEU A 129 -3.51 -7.09 -5.95
N LEU A 130 -4.02 -6.44 -6.99
CA LEU A 130 -5.44 -6.41 -7.34
C LEU A 130 -6.03 -7.80 -7.63
N GLU A 131 -5.21 -8.78 -8.05
CA GLU A 131 -5.67 -10.13 -8.37
C GLU A 131 -5.57 -11.12 -7.21
N ASN A 132 -4.63 -10.90 -6.27
CA ASN A 132 -4.33 -11.87 -5.23
C ASN A 132 -4.74 -11.41 -3.84
N ILE A 133 -5.05 -10.12 -3.66
CA ILE A 133 -5.52 -9.58 -2.39
C ILE A 133 -6.98 -9.17 -2.55
N ASP A 134 -7.86 -9.90 -1.87
CA ASP A 134 -9.30 -9.67 -1.86
C ASP A 134 -9.68 -8.51 -0.91
N ILE A 135 -9.17 -7.31 -1.21
CA ILE A 135 -9.58 -6.05 -0.58
C ILE A 135 -9.79 -5.00 -1.66
N SER A 136 -10.61 -3.99 -1.39
CA SER A 136 -10.83 -2.90 -2.33
C SER A 136 -9.62 -1.96 -2.33
N PHE A 137 -8.95 -1.86 -3.47
CA PHE A 137 -7.93 -0.85 -3.71
C PHE A 137 -8.53 0.34 -4.48
N GLY A 138 -8.10 1.53 -4.12
CA GLY A 138 -8.38 2.76 -4.85
C GLY A 138 -7.25 3.12 -5.81
N SER A 139 -7.57 4.03 -6.73
CA SER A 139 -6.62 4.48 -7.74
C SER A 139 -5.68 5.57 -7.23
N ARG A 140 -4.45 5.58 -7.75
CA ARG A 140 -3.48 6.65 -7.51
C ARG A 140 -3.97 8.02 -7.98
N ARG A 141 -4.84 8.07 -9.00
CA ARG A 141 -5.33 9.33 -9.57
C ARG A 141 -6.27 9.99 -8.58
N GLN A 142 -7.31 9.26 -8.16
CA GLN A 142 -8.29 9.74 -7.20
C GLN A 142 -7.61 10.20 -5.91
N PHE A 143 -6.67 9.41 -5.39
CA PHE A 143 -5.89 9.80 -4.22
C PHE A 143 -5.19 11.16 -4.39
N LYS A 144 -4.54 11.38 -5.54
CA LYS A 144 -3.82 12.64 -5.79
C LYS A 144 -4.76 13.83 -5.94
N GLU A 145 -5.91 13.65 -6.57
CA GLU A 145 -6.94 14.67 -6.71
C GLU A 145 -7.51 15.06 -5.34
N ASP A 146 -7.93 14.06 -4.55
CA ASP A 146 -8.56 14.25 -3.23
C ASP A 146 -7.61 14.94 -2.24
N ASN A 147 -6.32 14.59 -2.29
CA ASN A 147 -5.30 15.12 -1.40
C ASN A 147 -4.52 16.31 -1.99
N LYS A 148 -4.91 16.83 -3.17
CA LYS A 148 -4.24 17.94 -3.88
C LYS A 148 -2.72 17.73 -4.03
N MET A 149 -2.32 16.48 -4.31
CA MET A 149 -0.91 16.11 -4.43
C MET A 149 -0.34 16.50 -5.78
N PHE A 150 0.95 16.85 -5.80
CA PHE A 150 1.67 17.08 -7.05
C PHE A 150 1.68 15.82 -7.93
N ARG A 151 1.70 16.02 -9.25
CA ARG A 151 1.68 14.91 -10.23
C ARG A 151 2.82 13.91 -10.05
N ASN A 152 4.01 14.40 -9.66
CA ASN A 152 5.21 13.60 -9.43
C ASN A 152 5.24 12.92 -8.05
N TYR A 153 4.22 13.13 -7.20
CA TYR A 153 4.07 12.36 -5.97
C TYR A 153 3.96 10.86 -6.31
N ILE A 154 4.75 10.02 -5.66
CA ILE A 154 4.79 8.58 -5.95
C ILE A 154 3.75 7.91 -5.05
N VAL A 155 2.75 7.33 -5.70
CA VAL A 155 1.75 6.44 -5.14
C VAL A 155 1.28 5.56 -6.28
N ASP A 156 1.25 4.25 -6.05
CA ASP A 156 0.94 3.28 -7.08
C ASP A 156 -0.51 2.81 -6.99
N ILE A 157 -0.97 2.49 -5.78
CA ILE A 157 -2.37 2.21 -5.41
C ILE A 157 -2.64 2.67 -3.97
N VAL A 158 -3.89 2.68 -3.55
CA VAL A 158 -4.29 3.05 -2.18
C VAL A 158 -5.31 2.09 -1.58
N HIS A 159 -5.43 2.06 -0.27
CA HIS A 159 -6.48 1.30 0.44
C HIS A 159 -6.90 2.09 1.68
N GLY A 160 -8.15 2.56 1.73
CA GLY A 160 -8.58 3.49 2.79
C GLY A 160 -7.67 4.72 2.83
N ASP A 161 -7.00 4.94 3.96
CA ASP A 161 -6.02 6.01 4.17
C ASP A 161 -4.56 5.59 3.92
N TRP A 162 -4.33 4.33 3.49
CA TRP A 162 -3.00 3.81 3.17
C TRP A 162 -2.54 4.20 1.77
N GLN A 163 -1.33 4.77 1.71
CA GLN A 163 -0.57 4.89 0.47
C GLN A 163 0.28 3.65 0.25
N ILE A 164 0.15 3.02 -0.91
CA ILE A 164 0.93 1.83 -1.27
C ILE A 164 1.87 2.19 -2.43
N ILE A 165 3.16 1.96 -2.20
CA ILE A 165 4.24 2.38 -3.10
C ILE A 165 5.15 1.18 -3.38
N HIS A 166 5.33 0.82 -4.65
CA HIS A 166 6.36 -0.13 -5.05
C HIS A 166 7.73 0.52 -5.03
N ALA A 167 8.63 -0.05 -4.23
CA ALA A 167 9.97 0.46 -4.10
C ALA A 167 10.77 0.32 -5.40
N ARG A 168 11.37 1.43 -5.84
CA ARG A 168 12.31 1.46 -6.97
C ARG A 168 13.73 1.16 -6.51
N GLY A 169 14.66 0.97 -7.44
CA GLY A 169 16.07 0.77 -7.13
C GLY A 169 16.67 1.93 -6.32
N MET A 170 17.60 1.61 -5.41
CA MET A 170 18.21 2.54 -4.45
C MET A 170 19.22 3.51 -5.08
N SER A 171 18.75 4.40 -5.96
CA SER A 171 19.53 5.54 -6.47
C SER A 171 19.44 6.74 -5.53
N GLU A 172 20.44 7.63 -5.56
CA GLU A 172 20.41 8.88 -4.78
C GLU A 172 19.21 9.77 -5.12
N GLY A 173 18.82 9.80 -6.41
CA GLY A 173 17.61 10.50 -6.84
C GLY A 173 16.35 9.92 -6.19
N TYR A 174 16.25 8.59 -6.11
CA TYR A 174 15.10 7.94 -5.47
C TYR A 174 15.05 8.18 -3.96
N LYS A 175 16.20 8.08 -3.27
CA LYS A 175 16.32 8.43 -1.84
C LYS A 175 15.88 9.87 -1.55
N THR A 176 16.30 10.80 -2.39
CA THR A 176 15.91 12.21 -2.30
C THR A 176 14.40 12.38 -2.45
N ILE A 177 13.79 11.71 -3.44
CA ILE A 177 12.33 11.75 -3.65
C ILE A 177 11.58 11.18 -2.44
N LEU A 178 12.02 10.03 -1.89
CA LEU A 178 11.37 9.44 -0.71
C LEU A 178 11.46 10.34 0.52
N SER A 179 12.58 11.01 0.72
CA SER A 179 12.77 11.97 1.81
C SER A 179 11.86 13.19 1.63
N GLN A 180 11.78 13.76 0.42
CA GLN A 180 10.89 14.88 0.11
C GLN A 180 9.41 14.51 0.28
N GLN A 181 8.99 13.34 -0.19
CA GLN A 181 7.62 12.86 -0.01
C GLN A 181 7.28 12.58 1.45
N SER A 182 8.25 12.13 2.24
CA SER A 182 8.06 11.95 3.68
C SER A 182 7.71 13.27 4.37
N VAL A 183 8.39 14.36 4.00
CA VAL A 183 8.07 15.71 4.48
C VAL A 183 6.70 16.17 3.98
N GLN A 184 6.40 15.98 2.71
CA GLN A 184 5.12 16.37 2.13
C GLN A 184 3.92 15.61 2.74
N ALA A 185 4.06 14.31 2.94
CA ALA A 185 3.05 13.46 3.56
C ALA A 185 2.74 13.93 4.99
N ARG A 186 3.77 14.25 5.77
CA ARG A 186 3.62 14.83 7.11
C ARG A 186 2.84 16.14 7.08
N ASN A 187 3.16 17.05 6.15
CA ASN A 187 2.48 18.33 6.03
C ASN A 187 1.01 18.19 5.59
N SER A 188 0.68 17.08 4.95
CA SER A 188 -0.65 16.79 4.42
C SER A 188 -1.44 15.82 5.30
N ASN A 189 -0.96 15.53 6.52
CA ASN A 189 -1.55 14.58 7.48
C ASN A 189 -1.74 13.16 6.91
N ILE A 190 -0.91 12.76 5.94
CA ILE A 190 -0.86 11.41 5.42
C ILE A 190 0.07 10.61 6.34
N ASN A 191 -0.53 9.78 7.19
CA ASN A 191 0.21 9.06 8.21
C ASN A 191 0.50 7.61 7.86
N HIS A 192 -0.25 6.97 6.95
CA HIS A 192 -0.10 5.54 6.67
C HIS A 192 0.51 5.30 5.29
N ARG A 193 1.76 4.82 5.30
CA ARG A 193 2.53 4.56 4.07
C ARG A 193 3.14 3.16 4.11
N LEU A 194 2.78 2.34 3.14
CA LEU A 194 3.34 1.02 2.93
C LEU A 194 4.25 1.03 1.69
N ILE A 195 5.54 0.77 1.91
CA ILE A 195 6.54 0.63 0.86
C ILE A 195 6.76 -0.86 0.60
N LEU A 196 6.38 -1.31 -0.57
CA LEU A 196 6.50 -2.70 -1.00
C LEU A 196 7.88 -2.94 -1.64
N CYS A 197 8.69 -3.76 -0.98
CA CYS A 197 10.07 -4.03 -1.35
C CYS A 197 10.21 -5.33 -2.14
N ARG A 198 11.14 -5.35 -3.10
CA ARG A 198 11.41 -6.55 -3.92
C ARG A 198 11.88 -7.79 -3.14
N ASN A 199 12.57 -7.59 -2.01
CA ASN A 199 13.13 -8.64 -1.15
C ASN A 199 13.63 -8.03 0.18
N ASN A 200 13.99 -8.89 1.14
CA ASN A 200 14.47 -8.50 2.47
C ASN A 200 15.74 -7.64 2.43
N ARG A 201 16.67 -7.90 1.49
CA ARG A 201 17.87 -7.07 1.34
C ARG A 201 17.53 -5.62 0.96
N HIS A 202 16.60 -5.45 0.03
CA HIS A 202 16.13 -4.13 -0.40
C HIS A 202 15.36 -3.41 0.71
N MET A 203 14.50 -4.16 1.41
CA MET A 203 13.78 -3.67 2.58
C MET A 203 14.75 -3.13 3.64
N LEU A 204 15.78 -3.90 4.01
CA LEU A 204 16.79 -3.47 4.99
C LEU A 204 17.50 -2.18 4.57
N GLN A 205 17.88 -2.06 3.29
CA GLN A 205 18.54 -0.85 2.77
C GLN A 205 17.64 0.40 2.90
N LEU A 206 16.36 0.26 2.55
CA LEU A 206 15.38 1.34 2.64
C LEU A 206 15.07 1.72 4.09
N MET A 207 14.90 0.72 4.96
CA MET A 207 14.66 0.93 6.38
C MET A 207 15.80 1.70 7.03
N LYS A 208 17.06 1.30 6.80
CA LYS A 208 18.23 2.03 7.32
C LYS A 208 18.25 3.48 6.88
N HIS A 209 17.99 3.72 5.59
CA HIS A 209 17.90 5.08 5.07
C HIS A 209 16.79 5.91 5.74
N HIS A 210 15.59 5.35 5.95
CA HIS A 210 14.47 6.05 6.59
C HIS A 210 14.63 6.22 8.11
N ILE A 211 15.39 5.36 8.78
CA ILE A 211 15.71 5.55 10.20
C ILE A 211 16.54 6.83 10.35
N GLU A 212 17.50 7.03 9.44
CA GLU A 212 18.39 8.19 9.41
C GLU A 212 17.65 9.47 8.96
N SER A 213 16.77 9.39 7.95
CA SER A 213 16.01 10.52 7.42
C SER A 213 14.59 10.59 8.01
N THR A 214 14.29 11.64 8.78
CA THR A 214 13.04 11.85 9.51
C THR A 214 11.78 11.51 8.68
N SER A 215 11.12 10.39 8.98
CA SER A 215 10.00 9.88 8.20
C SER A 215 8.68 9.88 8.99
N PRO A 216 7.51 10.12 8.34
CA PRO A 216 6.20 9.78 8.90
C PRO A 216 6.10 8.27 9.13
N GLN A 217 4.98 7.81 9.66
CA GLN A 217 4.77 6.41 10.00
C GLN A 217 4.77 5.57 8.70
N THR A 218 5.94 4.99 8.40
CA THR A 218 6.24 4.30 7.15
C THR A 218 6.63 2.87 7.46
N TYR A 219 6.04 1.97 6.69
CA TYR A 219 6.08 0.52 6.83
C TYR A 219 6.69 -0.10 5.58
N PHE A 220 7.30 -1.26 5.74
CA PHE A 220 7.98 -1.99 4.69
C PHE A 220 7.58 -3.46 4.75
N ILE A 221 7.12 -4.00 3.62
CA ILE A 221 6.75 -5.41 3.43
C ILE A 221 7.28 -5.87 2.08
N VAL A 222 7.60 -7.15 1.94
CA VAL A 222 8.01 -7.71 0.64
C VAL A 222 6.80 -7.80 -0.29
N ASN A 223 6.95 -7.35 -1.54
CA ASN A 223 5.84 -7.17 -2.48
C ASN A 223 5.19 -8.48 -2.96
N THR A 224 5.79 -9.64 -2.68
CA THR A 224 5.25 -10.97 -3.01
C THR A 224 4.48 -11.61 -1.86
N GLU A 225 4.52 -11.04 -0.65
CA GLU A 225 3.86 -11.56 0.54
C GLU A 225 2.41 -11.08 0.62
N TYR A 226 1.57 -11.54 -0.31
CA TYR A 226 0.20 -11.01 -0.46
C TYR A 226 -0.67 -11.16 0.80
N GLU A 227 -0.57 -12.28 1.51
CA GLU A 227 -1.31 -12.50 2.76
C GLU A 227 -0.80 -11.58 3.88
N GLU A 228 0.51 -11.34 3.96
CA GLU A 228 1.07 -10.39 4.93
C GLU A 228 0.58 -8.97 4.64
N ILE A 229 0.61 -8.56 3.36
CA ILE A 229 0.09 -7.25 2.93
C ILE A 229 -1.40 -7.12 3.26
N LYS A 230 -2.20 -8.13 2.91
CA LYS A 230 -3.65 -8.16 3.20
C LYS A 230 -3.89 -7.97 4.69
N THR A 231 -3.31 -8.85 5.49
CA THR A 231 -3.51 -8.89 6.94
C THR A 231 -3.07 -7.58 7.58
N PHE A 232 -1.96 -7.02 7.14
CA PHE A 232 -1.45 -5.74 7.63
C PHE A 232 -2.37 -4.56 7.30
N LEU A 233 -2.98 -4.55 6.11
CA LEU A 233 -3.89 -3.49 5.69
C LEU A 233 -5.28 -3.58 6.35
N THR A 234 -5.70 -4.77 6.79
CA THR A 234 -7.04 -4.99 7.36
C THR A 234 -7.08 -5.09 8.88
N THR A 235 -5.95 -5.34 9.54
CA THR A 235 -5.90 -5.63 10.98
C THR A 235 -5.08 -4.58 11.72
N ASP A 236 -5.61 -4.04 12.81
CA ASP A 236 -4.85 -3.18 13.72
C ASP A 236 -3.78 -4.01 14.47
N PRO A 237 -2.48 -3.77 14.24
CA PRO A 237 -1.42 -4.50 14.91
C PRO A 237 -1.37 -4.31 16.43
N GLU A 238 -1.78 -3.13 16.94
CA GLU A 238 -1.81 -2.87 18.40
C GLU A 238 -2.92 -3.72 19.04
N GLU A 239 -4.10 -3.77 18.41
CA GLU A 239 -5.21 -4.60 18.88
C GLU A 239 -4.90 -6.09 18.81
N ALA A 240 -4.33 -6.58 17.70
CA ALA A 240 -3.92 -7.98 17.56
C ALA A 240 -2.89 -8.39 18.63
N MET A 241 -1.91 -7.53 18.91
CA MET A 241 -0.93 -7.76 19.96
C MET A 241 -1.57 -7.81 21.36
N LEU A 242 -2.52 -6.90 21.66
CA LEU A 242 -3.27 -6.95 22.92
C LEU A 242 -4.06 -8.23 23.08
N ARG A 243 -4.72 -8.71 22.02
CA ARG A 243 -5.44 -9.99 22.03
C ARG A 243 -4.49 -11.14 22.36
N THR A 244 -3.32 -11.21 21.72
CA THR A 244 -2.35 -12.27 22.01
C THR A 244 -1.84 -12.22 23.44
N ILE A 245 -1.51 -11.03 23.96
CA ILE A 245 -1.08 -10.87 25.36
C ILE A 245 -2.20 -11.28 26.33
N SER A 246 -3.44 -10.91 26.03
CA SER A 246 -4.60 -11.19 26.88
C SER A 246 -4.93 -12.69 26.99
N LYS A 247 -4.41 -13.54 26.09
CA LYS A 247 -4.53 -15.01 26.20
C LYS A 247 -3.76 -15.57 27.41
N TYR A 248 -2.75 -14.86 27.89
CA TYR A 248 -1.83 -15.34 28.93
C TYR A 248 -1.68 -14.40 30.14
N SER A 249 -2.05 -13.12 29.99
CA SER A 249 -1.86 -12.08 31.00
C SER A 249 -3.11 -11.23 31.18
N ARG A 250 -3.29 -10.64 32.37
CA ARG A 250 -4.36 -9.69 32.61
C ARG A 250 -3.98 -8.31 32.08
N VAL A 251 -4.75 -7.80 31.12
CA VAL A 251 -4.54 -6.47 30.53
C VAL A 251 -5.63 -5.50 30.99
N ASN A 252 -5.24 -4.40 31.61
CA ASN A 252 -6.15 -3.29 31.92
C ASN A 252 -5.61 -1.98 31.32
N GLN A 253 -6.50 -1.01 31.09
CA GLN A 253 -6.10 0.36 30.78
C GLN A 253 -6.06 1.19 32.07
N PRO A 254 -5.07 2.08 32.26
CA PRO A 254 -5.04 2.97 33.41
C PRO A 254 -6.18 3.99 33.33
N ILE A 255 -6.74 4.35 34.49
CA ILE A 255 -7.79 5.38 34.62
C ILE A 255 -7.29 6.75 34.13
N THR A 256 -5.98 7.02 34.29
CA THR A 256 -5.33 8.21 33.75
C THR A 256 -3.98 7.81 33.14
N PRO A 257 -3.73 8.05 31.85
CA PRO A 257 -2.48 7.67 31.22
C PRO A 257 -1.32 8.57 31.68
N VAL A 258 -0.43 8.03 32.52
CA VAL A 258 0.79 8.73 32.99
C VAL A 258 2.01 8.05 32.38
N GLY A 259 2.30 8.32 31.12
CA GLY A 259 3.49 7.80 30.41
C GLY A 259 3.42 6.32 29.98
N TYR A 260 2.39 5.58 30.39
CA TYR A 260 2.10 4.22 29.94
C TYR A 260 0.63 4.08 29.50
N LYS A 261 0.37 3.18 28.56
CA LYS A 261 -0.96 2.90 28.02
C LYS A 261 -1.66 1.71 28.67
N TYR A 262 -0.91 0.75 29.23
CA TYR A 262 -1.45 -0.53 29.69
C TYR A 262 -0.92 -0.92 31.06
N ILE A 263 -1.71 -1.69 31.80
CA ILE A 263 -1.28 -2.39 33.00
C ILE A 263 -1.38 -3.89 32.68
N ILE A 264 -0.24 -4.56 32.58
CA ILE A 264 -0.14 -5.98 32.25
C ILE A 264 0.38 -6.71 33.48
N ASP A 265 -0.45 -7.60 34.06
CA ASP A 265 -0.14 -8.31 35.30
C ASP A 265 0.29 -7.37 36.46
N ASN A 266 -0.42 -6.25 36.59
CA ASN A 266 -0.17 -5.16 37.56
C ASN A 266 1.13 -4.36 37.33
N VAL A 267 1.81 -4.55 36.19
CA VAL A 267 2.99 -3.78 35.80
C VAL A 267 2.60 -2.70 34.79
N PRO A 268 3.04 -1.43 34.97
CA PRO A 268 2.88 -0.40 33.95
C PRO A 268 3.65 -0.76 32.68
N SER A 269 2.96 -0.82 31.54
CA SER A 269 3.51 -1.36 30.30
C SER A 269 3.10 -0.53 29.07
N ASN A 270 4.00 -0.51 28.09
CA ASN A 270 3.73 -0.05 26.72
C ASN A 270 4.03 -1.18 25.74
N ILE A 271 3.17 -1.32 24.73
CA ILE A 271 3.34 -2.30 23.67
C ILE A 271 3.75 -1.61 22.37
N TYR A 272 4.59 -2.28 21.60
CA TYR A 272 5.17 -1.77 20.36
C TYR A 272 5.10 -2.87 19.29
N PRO A 273 4.00 -2.94 18.53
CA PRO A 273 3.93 -3.87 17.40
C PRO A 273 4.93 -3.42 16.33
N LEU A 274 5.86 -4.31 15.96
CA LEU A 274 6.81 -4.09 14.88
C LEU A 274 6.35 -4.73 13.56
N THR A 275 5.06 -5.08 13.47
CA THR A 275 4.40 -5.55 12.25
C THR A 275 4.53 -4.53 11.12
N GLY A 276 4.86 -5.02 9.92
CA GLY A 276 5.10 -4.17 8.75
C GLY A 276 6.33 -3.27 8.88
N ASN A 277 7.24 -3.55 9.82
CA ASN A 277 8.52 -2.86 9.96
C ASN A 277 8.46 -1.33 10.14
N PRO A 278 7.82 -0.82 11.21
CA PRO A 278 7.55 0.60 11.40
C PRO A 278 8.82 1.38 11.77
N VAL A 279 9.46 2.01 10.78
CA VAL A 279 10.75 2.70 10.95
C VAL A 279 10.74 3.76 12.05
N ARG A 280 9.65 4.53 12.17
CA ARG A 280 9.52 5.56 13.21
C ARG A 280 9.54 4.97 14.62
N THR A 281 8.90 3.82 14.82
CA THR A 281 8.89 3.12 16.11
C THR A 281 10.29 2.63 16.42
N ILE A 282 10.93 1.92 15.47
CA ILE A 282 12.30 1.38 15.62
C ILE A 282 13.29 2.45 16.08
N ARG A 283 13.25 3.63 15.43
CA ARG A 283 14.11 4.76 15.77
C ARG A 283 13.89 5.28 17.20
N ARG A 284 12.65 5.24 17.70
CA ARG A 284 12.26 5.81 19.00
C ARG A 284 12.35 4.82 20.16
N LEU A 285 12.44 3.51 19.91
CA LEU A 285 12.47 2.49 20.97
C LEU A 285 13.53 2.79 22.04
N GLN A 286 14.74 3.22 21.66
CA GLN A 286 15.78 3.53 22.66
C GLN A 286 15.40 4.70 23.57
N SER A 287 14.76 5.75 23.04
CA SER A 287 14.35 6.92 23.83
C SER A 287 13.01 6.75 24.54
N MET A 288 12.22 5.74 24.15
CA MET A 288 10.96 5.36 24.80
C MET A 288 11.16 4.40 25.98
N ARG A 289 12.37 3.84 26.13
CA ARG A 289 12.68 2.93 27.21
C ARG A 289 12.66 3.67 28.54
N SER A 290 11.96 3.10 29.52
CA SER A 290 11.93 3.59 30.90
C SER A 290 12.30 2.45 31.85
N PRO A 291 13.09 2.71 32.90
CA PRO A 291 13.31 1.73 33.97
C PRO A 291 12.04 1.37 34.74
N SER A 292 11.04 2.26 34.75
CA SER A 292 9.80 2.12 35.53
C SER A 292 8.60 1.62 34.72
N ILE A 293 8.75 1.44 33.41
CA ILE A 293 7.66 1.00 32.51
C ILE A 293 8.19 -0.14 31.66
N GLN A 294 7.49 -1.28 31.69
CA GLN A 294 7.82 -2.42 30.86
C GLN A 294 7.54 -2.10 29.38
N GLY A 295 8.52 -2.36 28.52
CA GLY A 295 8.33 -2.33 27.08
C GLY A 295 8.14 -3.75 26.55
N ILE A 296 7.05 -3.98 25.81
CA ILE A 296 6.80 -5.24 25.10
C ILE A 296 6.82 -4.97 23.61
N ILE A 297 7.59 -5.73 22.86
CA ILE A 297 7.67 -5.69 21.40
C ILE A 297 6.95 -6.90 20.83
N GLY A 298 6.18 -6.67 19.76
CA GLY A 298 5.49 -7.74 19.06
C GLY A 298 6.05 -7.95 17.64
N PHE A 299 6.32 -9.20 17.27
CA PHE A 299 6.71 -9.62 15.92
C PHE A 299 5.64 -10.52 15.32
N THR A 300 5.49 -10.54 14.00
CA THR A 300 4.54 -11.44 13.31
C THR A 300 5.08 -12.84 13.10
N SER A 301 6.41 -13.03 13.15
CA SER A 301 7.05 -14.33 13.01
C SER A 301 8.42 -14.36 13.69
N SER A 302 8.92 -15.56 13.95
CA SER A 302 10.29 -15.77 14.44
C SER A 302 11.33 -15.27 13.43
N GLU A 303 11.06 -15.37 12.13
CA GLU A 303 11.95 -14.87 11.07
C GLU A 303 12.06 -13.34 11.13
N GLN A 304 10.95 -12.65 11.42
CA GLN A 304 10.98 -11.21 11.65
C GLN A 304 11.81 -10.90 12.90
N GLU A 305 11.57 -11.59 14.01
CA GLU A 305 12.36 -11.42 15.24
C GLU A 305 13.87 -11.61 15.00
N GLU A 306 14.27 -12.66 14.30
CA GLU A 306 15.67 -12.92 13.92
C GLU A 306 16.26 -11.79 13.08
N PHE A 307 15.50 -11.28 12.10
CA PHE A 307 15.92 -10.13 11.29
C PHE A 307 16.19 -8.89 12.14
N TYR A 308 15.34 -8.60 13.13
CA TYR A 308 15.54 -7.49 14.06
C TYR A 308 16.72 -7.70 14.99
N ASN A 309 16.88 -8.89 15.54
CA ASN A 309 18.04 -9.24 16.36
C ASN A 309 19.35 -9.10 15.57
N ALA A 310 19.37 -9.47 14.28
CA ALA A 310 20.56 -9.36 13.44
C ALA A 310 20.94 -7.92 13.06
N HIS A 311 19.96 -7.01 12.92
CA HIS A 311 20.20 -5.71 12.30
C HIS A 311 19.87 -4.50 13.17
N PHE A 312 19.06 -4.68 14.22
CA PHE A 312 18.54 -3.63 15.09
C PHE A 312 18.60 -4.02 16.58
N ALA A 313 19.47 -4.98 16.97
CA ALA A 313 19.60 -5.46 18.36
C ALA A 313 19.65 -4.33 19.40
N LYS A 314 20.47 -3.30 19.15
CA LYS A 314 20.60 -2.15 20.05
C LYS A 314 19.28 -1.40 20.28
N ASN A 315 18.40 -1.38 19.29
CA ASN A 315 17.11 -0.68 19.36
C ASN A 315 16.09 -1.46 20.20
N ILE A 316 16.17 -2.78 20.21
CA ILE A 316 15.20 -3.67 20.87
C ILE A 316 15.71 -4.27 22.19
N GLU A 317 16.96 -3.99 22.56
CA GLU A 317 17.56 -4.47 23.79
C GLU A 317 16.79 -4.02 25.05
N GLY A 318 16.45 -4.99 25.92
CA GLY A 318 15.76 -4.76 27.19
C GLY A 318 14.23 -4.71 27.08
N TYR A 319 13.67 -5.02 25.91
CA TYR A 319 12.23 -5.22 25.72
C TYR A 319 11.88 -6.71 25.87
N SER A 320 10.70 -6.99 26.42
CA SER A 320 10.10 -8.33 26.34
C SER A 320 9.52 -8.55 24.94
N VAL A 321 9.50 -9.79 24.46
CA VAL A 321 9.04 -10.11 23.10
C VAL A 321 7.79 -10.99 23.15
N VAL A 322 6.88 -10.77 22.21
CA VAL A 322 5.71 -11.63 21.96
C VAL A 322 5.53 -11.85 20.45
N GLN A 323 5.06 -13.04 20.07
CA GLN A 323 4.64 -13.34 18.71
C GLN A 323 3.17 -12.94 18.54
N ILE A 324 2.87 -12.05 17.59
CA ILE A 324 1.54 -11.51 17.32
C ILE A 324 0.80 -12.46 16.39
N ASP A 325 -0.41 -12.85 16.78
CA ASP A 325 -1.33 -13.57 15.90
C ASP A 325 -2.19 -12.56 15.13
N MET A 326 -1.78 -12.27 13.90
CA MET A 326 -2.49 -11.34 13.01
C MET A 326 -3.63 -12.00 12.23
N THR A 327 -3.75 -13.34 12.28
CA THR A 327 -4.66 -14.10 11.40
C THR A 327 -6.09 -14.13 11.88
N GLN A 328 -6.32 -13.81 13.16
CA GLN A 328 -7.65 -13.77 13.75
C GLN A 328 -8.22 -12.35 13.61
N PRO A 329 -9.34 -12.15 12.88
CA PRO A 329 -10.06 -10.88 12.95
C PRO A 329 -10.47 -10.61 14.41
N PRO A 330 -10.74 -9.35 14.78
CA PRO A 330 -11.37 -9.07 16.07
C PRO A 330 -12.60 -9.98 16.17
N GLU A 331 -12.72 -10.76 17.25
CA GLU A 331 -14.02 -11.39 17.56
C GLU A 331 -15.07 -10.28 17.51
N ASP A 332 -16.21 -10.53 16.86
CA ASP A 332 -17.35 -9.62 16.80
C ASP A 332 -17.78 -9.25 18.23
N ARG A 333 -17.10 -8.27 18.80
CA ARG A 333 -17.63 -7.51 19.91
C ARG A 333 -18.66 -6.64 19.25
N GLU A 334 -19.94 -6.91 19.53
CA GLU A 334 -20.98 -5.91 19.32
C GLU A 334 -20.39 -4.56 19.73
N PRO A 335 -20.46 -3.54 18.87
CA PRO A 335 -19.86 -2.26 19.18
C PRO A 335 -20.42 -1.86 20.53
N VAL A 336 -19.55 -1.80 21.55
CA VAL A 336 -19.90 -1.08 22.76
C VAL A 336 -20.11 0.32 22.25
N GLU A 337 -21.38 0.70 22.14
CA GLU A 337 -21.82 2.02 21.71
C GLU A 337 -21.32 2.97 22.79
N ILE A 338 -20.04 3.38 22.69
CA ILE A 338 -19.51 4.46 23.50
C ILE A 338 -20.22 5.68 22.93
N LYS A 339 -21.37 6.02 23.53
CA LYS A 339 -22.06 7.26 23.26
C LYS A 339 -21.04 8.38 23.40
N TYR A 340 -20.69 9.00 22.28
CA TYR A 340 -19.77 10.13 22.21
C TYR A 340 -20.19 11.29 23.15
N GLU A 341 -21.43 11.28 23.61
CA GLU A 341 -22.02 12.23 24.56
C GLU A 341 -21.48 12.12 25.99
N ASP A 342 -20.88 11.00 26.41
CA ASP A 342 -20.35 10.85 27.77
C ASP A 342 -18.89 11.30 27.92
N ARG A 343 -18.20 11.67 26.82
CA ARG A 343 -16.82 12.22 26.86
C ARG A 343 -16.74 13.72 27.22
N TYR A 344 -17.86 14.45 27.23
CA TYR A 344 -17.86 15.91 27.41
C TYR A 344 -18.78 16.43 28.52
N LYS A 345 -19.43 15.56 29.30
CA LYS A 345 -20.27 15.99 30.44
C LYS A 345 -19.48 16.59 31.61
N GLU A 346 -18.17 16.34 31.71
CA GLU A 346 -17.33 16.94 32.76
C GLU A 346 -16.76 18.32 32.39
N TRP A 347 -17.09 18.87 31.21
CA TRP A 347 -16.62 20.19 30.76
C TRP A 347 -17.72 21.26 30.76
N VAL A 348 -18.90 20.96 31.32
CA VAL A 348 -20.00 21.91 31.48
C VAL A 348 -20.65 21.73 32.85
N VAL A 349 -19.99 22.18 33.92
CA VAL A 349 -20.59 23.05 34.95
C VAL A 349 -19.47 23.91 35.54
N ALA A 350 -19.39 25.15 35.10
CA ALA A 350 -18.89 26.25 35.93
C ALA A 350 -20.08 26.84 36.71
N ASP A 351 -19.76 27.45 37.86
CA ASP A 351 -20.59 28.25 38.77
C ASP A 351 -21.43 27.46 39.80
N ILE A 352 -20.95 27.39 41.06
CA ILE A 352 -21.11 28.41 42.14
C ILE A 352 -19.93 28.30 43.11
#